data_AF-A0A1Y5RXG8-F1
#
_entry.id   AF-A0A1Y5RXG8-F1
#
_cell.length_a   1.000
_cell.length_b   1.000
_cell.length_c   1.000
_cell.angle_alpha   90.00
_cell.angle_beta   90.00
_cell.angle_gamma   90.00
#
_symmetry.space_group_name_H-M   'P 1'
#
loop_
_entity.id
_entity.type
_entity.pdbx_description
1 polymer ?
#
loop_
_entity_poly.entity_id
_entity_poly.type
_entity_poly.pdbx_seq_one_letter_code
_entity_poly.pdbx_strand_id
1 'polypeptide(L)'
;MILRLMNEVDEAGVFWVANSFIWGWLLLPVLTLGILLRQDAGNHAGRLEGRLAGYLWIVGGVVCLWVLSILAWSWFISTIMASPEPERIVSLVLLMLGFYVVFALNHILDSYLYGMGRTDLMLYQSLFVSVVYYGAALLAYWTGIFVPDLQKIALLFGGGIVADSALTLWQVRKAGYFRLAT
;
A
#
# COMPACT_ATOMS: atom_id res chain seq x y z
N MET A 1 -3.72 16.84 2.18
CA MET A 1 -3.88 16.82 3.65
C MET A 1 -2.64 16.27 4.35
N ILE A 2 -2.22 15.04 4.10
CA ILE A 2 -1.08 14.42 4.81
C ILE A 2 0.19 15.28 4.75
N LEU A 3 0.51 15.86 3.58
CA LEU A 3 1.60 16.83 3.41
C LEU A 3 1.55 17.99 4.40
N ARG A 4 0.36 18.57 4.57
CA ARG A 4 0.12 19.68 5.47
C ARG A 4 0.33 19.23 6.92
N LEU A 5 -0.23 18.09 7.31
CA LEU A 5 -0.09 17.55 8.66
C LEU A 5 1.38 17.20 8.97
N MET A 6 2.13 16.66 8.00
CA MET A 6 3.55 16.36 8.16
C MET A 6 4.40 17.61 8.37
N ASN A 7 4.13 18.67 7.61
CA ASN A 7 4.83 19.95 7.75
C ASN A 7 4.49 20.64 9.08
N GLU A 8 3.24 20.51 9.56
CA GLU A 8 2.81 21.07 10.85
C GLU A 8 3.47 20.37 12.04
N VAL A 9 3.83 19.09 11.91
CA VAL A 9 4.50 18.31 12.98
C VAL A 9 6.03 18.35 12.85
N ASP A 10 6.58 18.99 11.80
CA ASP A 10 8.02 19.05 11.49
C ASP A 10 8.71 17.68 11.32
N GLU A 11 7.92 16.66 10.93
CA GLU A 11 8.38 15.27 10.77
C GLU A 11 8.41 14.82 9.30
N ALA A 12 8.32 15.78 8.37
CA ALA A 12 8.27 15.51 6.94
C ALA A 12 9.51 14.73 6.48
N GLY A 13 10.71 15.08 6.97
CA GLY A 13 11.96 14.40 6.59
C GLY A 13 11.92 12.89 6.87
N VAL A 14 11.63 12.52 8.12
CA VAL A 14 11.57 11.12 8.56
C VAL A 14 10.51 10.35 7.77
N PHE A 15 9.30 10.92 7.63
CA PHE A 15 8.20 10.28 6.92
C PHE A 15 8.49 10.05 5.43
N TRP A 16 9.11 11.02 4.76
CA TRP A 16 9.42 10.90 3.34
C TRP A 16 10.53 9.92 3.04
N VAL A 17 11.57 9.88 3.87
CA VAL A 17 12.65 8.89 3.73
C VAL A 17 12.08 7.49 3.97
N ALA A 18 11.23 7.31 4.99
CA ALA A 18 10.53 6.04 5.23
C ALA A 18 9.69 5.60 4.03
N ASN A 19 8.87 6.49 3.47
CA ASN A 19 8.09 6.18 2.27
C ASN A 19 8.97 5.87 1.07
N SER A 20 10.04 6.62 0.85
CA SER A 20 10.97 6.37 -0.25
C SER A 20 11.65 5.01 -0.11
N PHE A 21 11.97 4.60 1.12
CA PHE A 21 12.49 3.27 1.39
C PHE A 21 11.47 2.19 1.01
N ILE A 22 10.22 2.32 1.47
CA ILE A 22 9.18 1.33 1.22
C ILE A 22 8.82 1.23 -0.27
N TRP A 23 8.53 2.35 -0.92
CA TRP A 23 8.14 2.38 -2.34
C TRP A 23 9.30 2.06 -3.28
N GLY A 24 10.49 2.56 -2.99
CA GLY A 24 11.66 2.40 -3.85
C GLY A 24 12.32 1.03 -3.74
N TRP A 25 12.26 0.38 -2.59
CA TRP A 25 13.00 -0.86 -2.33
C TRP A 25 12.11 -2.03 -1.98
N LEU A 26 11.22 -1.89 -0.99
CA LEU A 26 10.40 -3.02 -0.54
C LEU A 26 9.34 -3.39 -1.57
N LEU A 27 8.58 -2.41 -2.06
CA LEU A 27 7.47 -2.64 -2.98
C LEU A 27 7.90 -2.88 -4.43
N LEU A 28 9.15 -2.60 -4.79
CA LEU A 28 9.61 -2.72 -6.18
C LEU A 28 9.24 -4.08 -6.82
N PRO A 29 9.45 -5.24 -6.18
CA PRO A 29 9.05 -6.54 -6.75
C PRO A 29 7.52 -6.72 -6.85
N VAL A 30 6.76 -6.14 -5.92
CA VAL A 30 5.29 -6.20 -5.93
C VAL A 30 4.70 -5.37 -7.07
N LEU A 31 5.28 -4.19 -7.31
CA LEU A 31 4.86 -3.31 -8.40
C LEU A 31 5.13 -3.94 -9.76
N THR A 32 6.31 -4.54 -9.95
CA THR A 32 6.65 -5.24 -11.19
C THR A 32 5.79 -6.48 -11.40
N LEU A 33 5.48 -7.22 -10.33
CA LEU A 33 4.54 -8.34 -10.38
C LEU A 33 3.14 -7.89 -10.83
N GLY A 34 2.68 -6.72 -10.37
CA GLY A 34 1.40 -6.14 -10.80
C GLY A 34 1.38 -5.79 -12.29
N ILE A 35 2.47 -5.30 -12.86
CA ILE A 35 2.58 -5.07 -14.31
C ILE A 35 2.43 -6.38 -15.08
N LEU A 36 3.12 -7.44 -14.64
CA LEU A 36 3.01 -8.76 -15.24
C LEU A 36 1.58 -9.30 -15.16
N LEU A 37 0.98 -9.25 -13.97
CA LEU A 37 -0.39 -9.70 -13.74
C LEU A 37 -1.41 -8.94 -14.59
N ARG A 38 -1.24 -7.62 -14.73
CA ARG A 38 -2.11 -6.78 -15.55
C ARG A 38 -2.07 -7.22 -17.01
N GLN A 39 -0.88 -7.49 -17.55
CA GLN A 39 -0.72 -8.01 -18.91
C GLN A 39 -1.32 -9.41 -19.05
N ASP A 40 -1.09 -10.28 -18.06
CA ASP A 40 -1.61 -11.64 -18.06
C ASP A 40 -3.14 -11.67 -18.05
N ALA A 41 -3.76 -10.88 -17.17
CA ALA A 41 -5.21 -10.72 -17.10
C ALA A 41 -5.78 -10.12 -18.40
N GLY A 42 -5.12 -9.12 -19.00
CA GLY A 42 -5.54 -8.52 -20.27
C GLY A 42 -5.48 -9.51 -21.44
N ASN A 43 -4.42 -10.30 -21.55
CA ASN A 43 -4.23 -11.27 -22.64
C ASN A 43 -5.16 -12.47 -22.54
N HIS A 44 -5.63 -12.81 -21.33
CA HIS A 44 -6.49 -13.98 -21.09
C HIS A 44 -7.93 -13.61 -20.72
N ALA A 45 -8.37 -12.39 -21.00
CA ALA A 45 -9.71 -11.89 -20.69
C ALA A 45 -10.13 -12.15 -19.22
N GLY A 46 -9.18 -12.03 -18.29
CA GLY A 46 -9.39 -12.20 -16.85
C GLY A 46 -9.38 -13.63 -16.33
N ARG A 47 -9.15 -14.62 -17.19
CA ARG A 47 -9.08 -16.03 -16.80
C ARG A 47 -7.68 -16.35 -16.29
N LEU A 48 -7.48 -16.16 -15.00
CA LEU A 48 -6.19 -16.43 -14.35
C LEU A 48 -6.08 -17.87 -13.84
N GLU A 49 -7.19 -18.57 -13.61
CA GLU A 49 -7.19 -19.95 -13.11
C GLU A 49 -6.23 -20.10 -11.90
N GLY A 50 -5.46 -21.20 -11.86
CA GLY A 50 -4.44 -21.45 -10.83
C GLY A 50 -3.28 -20.45 -10.79
N ARG A 51 -3.10 -19.58 -11.80
CA ARG A 51 -1.99 -18.60 -11.81
C ARG A 51 -2.17 -17.54 -10.73
N LEU A 52 -3.41 -17.20 -10.36
CA LEU A 52 -3.68 -16.27 -9.26
C LEU A 52 -3.04 -16.73 -7.95
N ALA A 53 -3.10 -18.03 -7.64
CA ALA A 53 -2.42 -18.59 -6.47
C ALA A 53 -0.90 -18.45 -6.58
N GLY A 54 -0.33 -18.63 -7.79
CA GLY A 54 1.10 -18.41 -8.05
C GLY A 54 1.52 -16.97 -7.75
N TYR A 55 0.77 -15.97 -8.21
CA TYR A 55 1.04 -14.56 -7.90
C TYR A 55 0.98 -14.28 -6.39
N LEU A 56 0.01 -14.86 -5.67
CA LEU A 56 -0.10 -14.72 -4.21
C LEU A 56 1.08 -15.38 -3.47
N TRP A 57 1.55 -16.55 -3.94
CA TRP A 57 2.76 -17.18 -3.40
C TRP A 57 4.01 -16.33 -3.60
N ILE A 58 4.15 -15.68 -4.76
CA ILE A 58 5.27 -14.75 -5.01
C ILE A 58 5.20 -13.57 -4.05
N VAL A 59 4.01 -12.96 -3.85
CA VAL A 59 3.84 -11.88 -2.86
C VAL A 59 4.22 -12.37 -1.45
N GLY A 60 3.78 -13.56 -1.05
CA GLY A 60 4.18 -14.16 0.22
C GLY A 60 5.70 -14.32 0.35
N GLY A 61 6.37 -14.77 -0.72
CA GLY A 61 7.83 -14.85 -0.79
C GLY A 61 8.51 -13.48 -0.63
N VAL A 62 7.99 -12.44 -1.29
CA VAL A 62 8.50 -11.06 -1.17
C VAL A 62 8.32 -10.53 0.25
N VAL A 63 7.17 -10.76 0.89
CA VAL A 63 6.93 -10.37 2.29
C VAL A 63 7.88 -11.10 3.24
N CYS A 64 8.15 -12.39 3.01
CA CYS A 64 9.17 -13.13 3.76
C CYS A 64 10.56 -12.49 3.60
N LEU A 65 10.94 -12.08 2.38
CA LEU A 65 12.20 -11.36 2.15
C LEU A 65 12.25 -10.03 2.91
N TRP A 66 11.14 -9.30 2.99
CA TRP A 66 11.08 -8.07 3.81
C TRP A 66 11.44 -8.38 5.26
N VAL A 67 10.79 -9.39 5.86
CA VAL A 67 11.04 -9.80 7.25
C VAL A 67 12.50 -10.21 7.46
N LEU A 68 13.07 -11.00 6.56
CA LEU A 68 14.48 -11.41 6.66
C LEU A 68 15.44 -10.24 6.54
N SER A 69 15.08 -9.22 5.74
CA SER A 69 15.93 -8.05 5.52
C SER A 69 15.90 -7.02 6.66
N ILE A 70 15.00 -7.13 7.65
CA ILE A 70 14.84 -6.15 8.75
C ILE A 70 16.16 -5.81 9.44
N LEU A 71 17.00 -6.83 9.71
CA LEU A 71 18.28 -6.66 10.41
C LEU A 71 19.26 -5.75 9.65
N ALA A 72 19.11 -5.62 8.33
CA ALA A 72 19.98 -4.80 7.49
C ALA A 72 19.43 -3.37 7.26
N TRP A 73 18.18 -3.08 7.64
CA TRP A 73 17.55 -1.81 7.30
C TRP A 73 18.21 -0.59 7.95
N SER A 74 18.60 -0.67 9.22
CA SER A 74 19.27 0.44 9.90
C SER A 74 20.58 0.83 9.19
N TRP A 75 21.39 -0.17 8.84
CA TRP A 75 22.63 0.05 8.08
C TRP A 75 22.37 0.59 6.68
N PHE A 76 21.35 0.07 5.99
CA PHE A 76 20.98 0.51 4.65
C PHE A 76 20.55 1.98 4.64
N ILE A 77 19.69 2.37 5.58
CA ILE A 77 19.16 3.74 5.66
C ILE A 77 20.25 4.72 6.08
N SER A 78 21.14 4.35 7.01
CA SER A 78 22.24 5.21 7.42
C SER A 78 23.28 5.40 6.32
N THR A 79 23.61 4.33 5.60
CA THR A 79 24.76 4.31 4.67
C THR A 79 24.36 4.66 3.24
N ILE A 80 23.30 4.03 2.73
CA ILE A 80 22.89 4.15 1.33
C ILE A 80 21.93 5.32 1.14
N MET A 81 20.97 5.49 2.05
CA MET A 81 20.06 6.63 2.01
C MET A 81 20.63 7.89 2.69
N ALA A 82 21.81 7.79 3.31
CA ALA A 82 22.53 8.88 3.97
C ALA A 82 21.65 9.70 4.95
N SER A 83 20.75 9.01 5.66
CA SER A 83 19.82 9.68 6.58
C SER A 83 20.41 9.84 7.98
N PRO A 84 20.27 11.01 8.64
CA PRO A 84 20.83 11.27 9.96
C PRO A 84 20.12 10.51 11.10
N GLU A 85 18.90 10.03 10.89
CA GLU A 85 18.06 9.41 11.94
C GLU A 85 17.52 8.02 11.53
N PRO A 86 18.40 7.03 11.27
CA PRO A 86 18.01 5.73 10.71
C PRO A 86 17.06 4.94 11.61
N GLU A 87 17.23 4.99 12.94
CA GLU A 87 16.39 4.21 13.87
C GLU A 87 14.93 4.69 13.90
N ARG A 88 14.72 6.01 13.84
CA ARG A 88 13.36 6.59 13.77
C ARG A 88 12.67 6.20 12.47
N ILE A 89 13.41 6.19 11.36
CA ILE A 89 12.88 5.74 10.07
C ILE A 89 12.53 4.25 10.11
N VAL A 90 13.42 3.39 10.62
CA VAL A 90 13.16 1.95 10.72
C VAL A 90 11.94 1.66 11.60
N SER A 91 11.80 2.31 12.76
CA SER A 91 10.63 2.15 13.61
C SER A 91 9.32 2.56 12.92
N LEU A 92 9.35 3.65 12.13
CA LEU A 92 8.21 4.09 11.32
C LEU A 92 7.89 3.08 10.20
N VAL A 93 8.91 2.57 9.51
CA VAL A 93 8.75 1.54 8.47
C VAL A 93 8.15 0.27 9.07
N LEU A 94 8.61 -0.17 10.25
CA LEU A 94 8.06 -1.33 10.96
C LEU A 94 6.59 -1.13 11.35
N LEU A 95 6.22 0.07 11.82
CA LEU A 95 4.82 0.43 12.09
C LEU A 95 3.96 0.32 10.82
N MET A 96 4.49 0.79 9.68
CA MET A 96 3.76 0.78 8.41
C MET A 96 3.77 -0.57 7.69
N LEU A 97 4.70 -1.47 8.05
CA LEU A 97 4.96 -2.72 7.33
C LEU A 97 3.71 -3.58 7.20
N GLY A 98 2.93 -3.71 8.28
CA GLY A 98 1.68 -4.48 8.27
C GLY A 98 0.65 -3.94 7.27
N PHE A 99 0.51 -2.61 7.18
CA PHE A 99 -0.36 -1.98 6.19
C PHE A 99 0.15 -2.21 4.77
N TYR A 100 1.47 -2.18 4.56
CA TYR A 100 2.04 -2.43 3.23
C TYR A 100 1.97 -3.91 2.80
N VAL A 101 1.85 -4.86 3.72
CA VAL A 101 1.47 -6.25 3.37
C VAL A 101 0.05 -6.28 2.81
N VAL A 102 -0.89 -5.56 3.45
CA VAL A 102 -2.27 -5.42 2.94
C VAL A 102 -2.29 -4.72 1.58
N PHE A 103 -1.47 -3.68 1.40
CA PHE A 103 -1.27 -3.04 0.09
C PHE A 103 -0.76 -4.03 -0.95
N ALA A 104 0.27 -4.83 -0.62
CA ALA A 104 0.88 -5.74 -1.58
C ALA A 104 -0.12 -6.81 -2.09
N LEU A 105 -0.98 -7.31 -1.21
CA LEU A 105 -2.07 -8.20 -1.59
C LEU A 105 -3.13 -7.48 -2.42
N ASN A 106 -3.48 -6.24 -2.06
CA ASN A 106 -4.47 -5.48 -2.83
C ASN A 106 -3.98 -5.10 -4.22
N HIS A 107 -2.69 -4.79 -4.35
CA HIS A 107 -2.06 -4.42 -5.61
C HIS A 107 -2.23 -5.51 -6.68
N ILE A 108 -2.31 -6.79 -6.27
CA ILE A 108 -2.65 -7.91 -7.17
C ILE A 108 -4.08 -7.76 -7.70
N LEU A 109 -5.05 -7.47 -6.83
CA LEU A 109 -6.45 -7.28 -7.23
C LEU A 109 -6.64 -6.03 -8.09
N ASP A 110 -6.00 -4.92 -7.73
CA ASP A 110 -6.04 -3.69 -8.51
C ASP A 110 -5.43 -3.92 -9.90
N SER A 111 -4.27 -4.56 -9.98
CA SER A 111 -3.62 -4.89 -11.25
C SER A 111 -4.48 -5.81 -12.12
N TYR A 112 -5.19 -6.77 -11.51
CA TYR A 112 -6.17 -7.60 -12.20
C TYR A 112 -7.32 -6.77 -12.76
N LEU A 113 -7.92 -5.87 -11.98
CA LEU A 113 -9.01 -5.01 -12.42
C LEU A 113 -8.57 -4.07 -13.54
N TYR A 114 -7.35 -3.53 -13.47
CA TYR A 114 -6.74 -2.78 -14.57
C TYR A 114 -6.54 -3.64 -15.82
N GLY A 115 -6.13 -4.90 -15.68
CA GLY A 115 -5.96 -5.84 -16.80
C GLY A 115 -7.31 -6.16 -17.47
N MET A 116 -8.37 -6.22 -16.68
CA MET A 116 -9.74 -6.41 -17.13
C MET A 116 -10.41 -5.16 -17.71
N GLY A 117 -9.73 -4.01 -17.68
CA GLY A 117 -10.32 -2.74 -18.11
C GLY A 117 -11.42 -2.22 -17.17
N ARG A 118 -11.54 -2.73 -15.94
CA ARG A 118 -12.52 -2.29 -14.93
C ARG A 118 -12.03 -1.05 -14.17
N THR A 119 -11.66 -0.02 -14.92
CA THR A 119 -11.25 1.28 -14.37
C THR A 119 -12.40 2.02 -13.68
N ASP A 120 -13.65 1.62 -13.97
CA ASP A 120 -14.85 2.07 -13.25
C ASP A 120 -14.80 1.72 -11.76
N LEU A 121 -14.39 0.48 -11.43
CA LEU A 121 -14.25 0.02 -10.05
C LEU A 121 -13.12 0.74 -9.32
N MET A 122 -12.00 0.96 -10.02
CA MET A 122 -10.86 1.74 -9.52
C MET A 122 -11.22 3.20 -9.24
N LEU A 123 -12.09 3.80 -10.08
CA LEU A 123 -12.59 5.14 -9.85
C LEU A 123 -13.42 5.22 -8.57
N TYR A 124 -14.36 4.28 -8.36
CA TYR A 124 -15.18 4.27 -7.15
C TYR A 124 -14.34 4.09 -5.89
N GLN A 125 -13.34 3.21 -5.94
CA GLN A 125 -12.39 3.00 -4.86
C GLN A 125 -11.60 4.28 -4.55
N SER A 126 -11.00 4.88 -5.57
CA SER A 126 -10.20 6.11 -5.43
C SER A 126 -11.03 7.27 -4.89
N LEU A 127 -12.27 7.44 -5.36
CA LEU A 127 -13.19 8.46 -4.88
C LEU A 127 -13.57 8.22 -3.41
N PHE A 128 -13.89 6.98 -3.04
CA PHE A 128 -14.24 6.65 -1.67
C PHE A 128 -13.09 6.96 -0.71
N VAL A 129 -11.88 6.50 -1.00
CA VAL A 129 -10.72 6.72 -0.12
C VAL A 129 -10.32 8.20 -0.09
N SER A 130 -10.29 8.86 -1.25
CA SER A 130 -9.84 10.25 -1.33
C SER A 130 -10.84 11.24 -0.75
N VAL A 131 -12.14 11.05 -1.02
CA VAL A 131 -13.20 11.98 -0.62
C VAL A 131 -13.78 11.60 0.73
N VAL A 132 -14.17 10.34 0.91
CA VAL A 132 -14.88 9.92 2.14
C VAL A 132 -13.90 9.70 3.27
N TYR A 133 -12.91 8.82 3.09
CA TYR A 133 -11.98 8.47 4.17
C TYR A 133 -11.11 9.66 4.58
N TYR A 134 -10.36 10.24 3.63
CA TYR A 134 -9.51 11.38 3.95
C TYR A 134 -10.29 12.67 4.21
N GLY A 135 -11.50 12.83 3.63
CA GLY A 135 -12.37 13.96 3.97
C GLY A 135 -12.90 13.89 5.39
N ALA A 136 -13.32 12.70 5.86
CA ALA A 136 -13.70 12.50 7.26
C ALA A 136 -12.53 12.77 8.21
N ALA A 137 -11.33 12.33 7.86
CA ALA A 137 -10.14 12.61 8.65
C ALA A 137 -9.81 14.11 8.70
N LEU A 138 -10.02 14.84 7.60
CA LEU A 138 -9.84 16.30 7.57
C LEU A 138 -10.84 17.01 8.49
N LEU A 139 -12.11 16.58 8.50
CA LEU A 139 -13.12 17.11 9.43
C LEU A 139 -12.78 16.79 10.89
N ALA A 140 -12.30 15.58 11.17
CA ALA A 140 -11.83 15.19 12.51
C ALA A 140 -10.65 16.04 12.98
N TYR A 141 -9.75 16.40 12.06
CA TYR A 141 -8.66 17.33 12.33
C TYR A 141 -9.16 18.75 12.63
N TRP A 142 -10.06 19.30 11.81
CA TRP A 142 -10.62 20.65 12.04
C TRP A 142 -11.44 20.78 13.32
N THR A 143 -12.10 19.70 13.75
CA THR A 143 -12.88 19.66 14.99
C THR A 143 -12.03 19.39 16.23
N GLY A 144 -10.71 19.20 16.07
CA GLY A 144 -9.79 18.92 17.17
C GLY A 144 -9.88 17.50 17.72
N ILE A 145 -10.72 16.63 17.15
CA ILE A 145 -10.82 15.21 17.52
C ILE A 145 -9.52 14.47 17.16
N PHE A 146 -8.89 14.85 16.04
CA PHE A 146 -7.63 14.29 15.59
C PHE A 146 -6.48 15.29 15.81
N VAL A 147 -5.63 15.01 16.82
CA VAL A 147 -4.39 15.76 17.06
C VAL A 147 -3.24 15.06 16.32
N PRO A 148 -2.64 15.70 15.29
CA PRO A 148 -1.63 15.07 14.46
C PRO A 148 -0.33 14.82 15.22
N ASP A 149 0.20 13.61 15.09
CA ASP A 149 1.60 13.28 15.35
C ASP A 149 2.08 12.28 14.29
N LEU A 150 3.39 12.01 14.23
CA LEU A 150 3.97 11.14 13.22
C LEU A 150 3.32 9.75 13.18
N GLN A 151 3.07 9.13 14.35
CA GLN A 151 2.49 7.79 14.43
C GLN A 151 1.04 7.79 14.00
N LYS A 152 0.22 8.72 14.49
CA LYS A 152 -1.19 8.86 14.13
C LYS A 152 -1.37 9.16 12.66
N ILE A 153 -0.49 9.94 12.05
CA ILE A 153 -0.55 10.21 10.61
C ILE A 153 -0.12 8.98 9.81
N ALA A 154 0.88 8.23 10.26
CA ALA A 154 1.23 6.95 9.66
C ALA A 154 0.08 5.93 9.77
N LEU A 155 -0.60 5.87 10.91
CA LEU A 155 -1.79 5.04 11.13
C LEU A 155 -2.97 5.49 10.25
N LEU A 156 -3.18 6.80 10.08
CA LEU A 156 -4.18 7.35 9.18
C LEU A 156 -3.87 6.99 7.72
N PHE A 157 -2.61 7.05 7.32
CA PHE A 157 -2.19 6.63 6.00
C PHE A 157 -2.39 5.12 5.79
N GLY A 158 -1.92 4.30 6.73
CA GLY A 158 -2.08 2.85 6.71
C GLY A 158 -3.54 2.40 6.78
N GLY A 159 -4.37 3.10 7.54
CA GLY A 159 -5.82 2.88 7.57
C GLY A 159 -6.49 3.17 6.23
N GLY A 160 -5.99 4.16 5.48
CA GLY A 160 -6.41 4.43 4.11
C GLY A 160 -6.13 3.25 3.18
N ILE A 161 -4.96 2.63 3.30
CA ILE A 161 -4.62 1.39 2.58
C ILE A 161 -5.59 0.27 2.93
N VAL A 162 -5.91 0.06 4.21
CA VAL A 162 -6.84 -1.00 4.62
C VAL A 162 -8.25 -0.73 4.11
N ALA A 163 -8.71 0.51 4.15
CA ALA A 163 -10.02 0.91 3.64
C ALA A 163 -10.12 0.70 2.13
N ASP A 164 -9.06 1.06 1.40
CA ASP A 164 -8.88 0.81 -0.03
C ASP A 164 -9.01 -0.69 -0.33
N SER A 165 -8.17 -1.51 0.31
CA SER A 165 -8.16 -2.97 0.10
C SER A 165 -9.46 -3.66 0.47
N ALA A 166 -10.11 -3.21 1.55
CA ALA A 166 -11.41 -3.75 1.96
C ALA A 166 -12.48 -3.47 0.89
N LEU A 167 -12.47 -2.27 0.31
CA LEU A 167 -13.40 -1.88 -0.75
C LEU A 167 -13.12 -2.65 -2.04
N THR A 168 -11.87 -2.78 -2.47
CA THR A 168 -11.48 -3.59 -3.64
C THR A 168 -11.96 -5.03 -3.46
N LEU A 169 -11.69 -5.65 -2.31
CA LEU A 169 -12.09 -7.03 -2.03
C LEU A 169 -13.61 -7.20 -2.08
N TRP A 170 -14.36 -6.24 -1.55
CA TRP A 170 -15.82 -6.23 -1.64
C TRP A 170 -16.30 -6.12 -3.10
N GLN A 171 -15.71 -5.22 -3.89
CA GLN A 171 -16.06 -5.05 -5.31
C GLN A 171 -15.79 -6.32 -6.12
N VAL A 172 -14.61 -6.93 -5.95
CA VAL A 172 -14.20 -8.16 -6.64
C VAL A 172 -15.12 -9.34 -6.27
N ARG A 173 -15.47 -9.47 -4.97
CA ARG A 173 -16.42 -10.49 -4.50
C ARG A 173 -17.82 -10.27 -5.07
N LYS A 174 -18.32 -9.04 -5.06
CA LYS A 174 -19.65 -8.69 -5.57
C LYS A 174 -19.76 -8.89 -7.08
N ALA A 175 -18.71 -8.58 -7.83
CA ALA A 175 -18.65 -8.78 -9.28
C ALA A 175 -18.46 -10.26 -9.68
N GLY A 176 -18.16 -11.15 -8.72
CA GLY A 176 -18.03 -12.58 -8.96
C GLY A 176 -16.71 -13.00 -9.61
N TYR A 177 -15.69 -12.13 -9.65
CA TYR A 177 -14.42 -12.43 -10.33
C TYR A 177 -13.65 -13.60 -9.71
N PHE A 178 -13.84 -13.87 -8.41
CA PHE A 178 -13.26 -15.06 -7.76
C PHE A 178 -13.81 -16.39 -8.30
N ARG A 179 -15.00 -16.41 -8.92
CA ARG A 179 -15.57 -17.63 -9.53
C ARG A 179 -15.01 -17.95 -10.91
N LEU A 180 -14.26 -17.03 -11.53
CA LEU A 180 -13.61 -17.23 -12.83
C LEU A 180 -12.16 -17.72 -12.69
N ALA A 181 -11.65 -17.80 -11.46
CA ALA A 181 -10.29 -18.22 -11.12
C ALA A 181 -10.20 -19.64 -10.52
N THR A 182 -11.34 -20.29 -10.27
CA THR A 182 -11.47 -21.69 -9.86
C THR A 182 -12.07 -22.51 -10.99
#